data_AF-A0A9P7RMI8-F1
#
_entry.id   AF-A0A9P7RMI8-F1
#
_cell.length_a   1.000
_cell.length_b   1.000
_cell.length_c   1.000
_cell.angle_alpha   90.00
_cell.angle_beta   90.00
_cell.angle_gamma   90.00
#
_symmetry.space_group_name_H-M   'P 1'
#
loop_
_entity.id
_entity.type
_entity.pdbx_description
1 polymer ?
#
loop_
_entity_poly.entity_id
_entity_poly.type
_entity_poly.pdbx_seq_one_letter_code
_entity_poly.pdbx_strand_id
1 'polypeptide(L)'
;MVDAAQGLFYPEVIDALFNKVKFPKMIEWMTRLTDRLELSRKGLGSKRSPIDGREAAREIAEASHEPDETIGFDEIEAQWLGVKQTQMVRVRPDDSGKEWPHLGKLISMNQEEFCLESQGSLGTFRVHFPRIGFSVETA
;
A
#
# COMPACT_ATOMS: atom_id res chain seq x y z
N MET A 1 26.56 3.19 -13.07
CA MET A 1 26.57 2.05 -12.13
C MET A 1 27.02 2.59 -10.79
N VAL A 2 26.05 2.91 -9.92
CA VAL A 2 26.32 3.39 -8.57
C VAL A 2 25.85 2.27 -7.65
N ASP A 3 26.80 1.74 -6.89
CA ASP A 3 26.67 0.58 -6.02
C ASP A 3 25.73 0.91 -4.84
N ALA A 4 24.54 0.32 -4.83
CA ALA A 4 23.50 0.55 -3.83
C ALA A 4 23.62 -0.38 -2.61
N ALA A 5 24.80 -0.97 -2.36
CA ALA A 5 25.00 -1.99 -1.33
C ALA A 5 25.70 -1.51 -0.04
N GLN A 6 25.80 -0.21 0.21
CA GLN A 6 26.32 0.31 1.48
C GLN A 6 25.20 0.86 2.37
N GLY A 7 24.22 0.01 2.68
CA GLY A 7 23.41 0.20 3.88
C GLY A 7 24.29 -0.12 5.09
N LEU A 8 24.40 0.82 6.02
CA LEU A 8 25.17 0.69 7.26
C LEU A 8 24.78 -0.58 8.04
N PHE A 9 25.52 -1.67 7.80
CA PHE A 9 25.50 -2.85 8.66
C PHE A 9 26.34 -2.52 9.89
N TYR A 10 25.70 -2.42 11.06
CA TYR A 10 26.35 -2.39 12.36
C TYR A 10 26.10 -3.76 13.02
N PRO A 11 26.96 -4.77 12.79
CA PRO A 11 26.76 -6.14 13.29
C PRO A 11 26.59 -6.19 14.81
N GLU A 12 27.32 -5.34 15.53
CA GLU A 12 27.22 -5.17 16.98
C GLU A 12 25.83 -4.70 17.45
N VAL A 13 25.12 -3.91 16.63
CA VAL A 13 23.74 -3.48 16.92
C VAL A 13 22.77 -4.64 16.69
N ILE A 14 23.01 -5.46 15.67
CA ILE A 14 22.19 -6.66 15.39
C ILE A 14 22.33 -7.67 16.55
N ASP A 15 23.56 -7.96 16.99
CA ASP A 15 23.79 -8.91 18.09
C ASP A 15 23.25 -8.38 19.43
N ALA A 16 23.23 -7.07 19.63
CA ALA A 16 22.61 -6.45 20.80
C ALA A 16 21.07 -6.51 20.75
N LEU A 17 20.46 -6.30 19.59
CA LEU A 17 19.00 -6.31 19.39
C LEU A 17 18.42 -7.72 19.39
N PHE A 18 19.08 -8.67 18.72
CA PHE A 18 18.65 -10.06 18.61
C PHE A 18 19.26 -10.97 19.67
N ASN A 19 19.47 -10.43 20.87
CA ASN A 19 20.09 -11.15 21.97
C ASN A 19 19.07 -12.06 22.69
N LYS A 20 19.14 -13.37 22.46
CA LYS A 20 18.24 -14.36 23.08
C LYS A 20 18.37 -14.46 24.60
N VAL A 21 19.51 -14.08 25.17
CA VAL A 21 19.70 -14.05 26.64
C VAL A 21 18.93 -12.88 27.25
N LYS A 22 18.98 -11.71 26.60
CA LYS A 22 18.29 -10.50 27.08
C LYS A 22 16.79 -10.49 26.74
N PHE A 23 16.40 -10.98 25.57
CA PHE A 23 15.04 -10.89 25.05
C PHE A 23 14.48 -12.25 24.58
N PRO A 24 14.49 -13.30 25.42
CA PRO A 24 14.18 -14.66 25.00
C PRO A 24 12.78 -14.80 24.38
N LYS A 25 11.76 -14.15 24.96
CA LYS A 25 10.37 -14.29 24.49
C LYS A 25 10.09 -13.56 23.20
N MET A 26 10.73 -12.42 22.97
CA MET A 26 10.64 -11.68 21.72
C MET A 26 11.27 -12.50 20.59
N ILE A 27 12.47 -13.07 20.81
CA ILE A 27 13.14 -13.94 19.85
C ILE A 27 12.31 -15.19 19.57
N GLU A 28 11.82 -15.88 20.59
CA GLU A 28 10.94 -17.05 20.41
C GLU A 28 9.68 -16.71 19.61
N TRP A 29 9.06 -15.56 19.84
CA TRP A 29 7.89 -15.12 19.09
C TRP A 29 8.22 -14.83 17.62
N MET A 30 9.31 -14.09 17.35
CA MET A 30 9.75 -13.84 15.97
C MET A 30 10.07 -15.13 15.24
N THR A 31 10.79 -16.06 15.87
CA THR A 31 11.06 -17.38 15.28
C THR A 31 9.77 -18.09 14.89
N ARG A 32 8.77 -18.17 15.80
CA ARG A 32 7.48 -18.80 15.47
C ARG A 32 6.77 -18.13 14.31
N LEU A 33 6.79 -16.79 14.25
CA LEU A 33 6.18 -16.05 13.17
C LEU A 33 6.90 -16.30 11.84
N THR A 34 8.22 -16.19 11.82
CA THR A 34 9.05 -16.46 10.63
C THR A 34 8.85 -17.88 10.13
N ASP A 35 8.87 -18.87 11.03
CA ASP A 35 8.64 -20.28 10.67
C ASP A 35 7.25 -20.46 10.06
N ARG A 36 6.22 -19.82 10.64
CA ARG A 36 4.86 -19.87 10.11
C ARG A 36 4.76 -19.25 8.71
N LEU A 37 5.38 -18.09 8.49
CA LEU A 37 5.39 -17.41 7.19
C LEU A 37 6.11 -18.25 6.13
N GLU A 38 7.24 -18.87 6.49
CA GLU A 38 7.98 -19.77 5.59
C GLU A 38 7.19 -21.03 5.22
N LEU A 39 6.49 -21.62 6.19
CA LEU A 39 5.58 -22.75 5.93
C LEU A 39 4.44 -22.34 4.99
N SER A 40 3.80 -21.20 5.24
CA SER A 40 2.76 -20.67 4.35
C SER A 40 3.30 -20.40 2.95
N ARG A 41 4.51 -19.84 2.82
CA ARG A 41 5.17 -19.60 1.53
C ARG A 41 5.39 -20.89 0.74
N LYS A 42 5.81 -21.96 1.42
CA LYS A 42 5.98 -23.29 0.81
C LYS A 42 4.65 -23.97 0.47
N GLY A 43 3.62 -23.75 1.29
CA GLY A 43 2.29 -24.36 1.13
C GLY A 43 1.38 -23.69 0.11
N LEU A 44 1.66 -22.44 -0.28
CA LEU A 44 0.83 -21.65 -1.21
C LEU A 44 0.80 -22.17 -2.65
N GLY A 45 1.58 -23.21 -2.99
CA GLY A 45 1.41 -24.03 -4.21
C GLY A 45 1.61 -23.33 -5.57
N SER A 46 1.52 -22.01 -5.65
CA SER A 46 1.73 -21.25 -6.88
C SER A 46 3.20 -20.84 -6.98
N LYS A 47 3.86 -21.33 -8.04
CA LYS A 47 5.12 -20.75 -8.49
C LYS A 47 4.81 -19.30 -8.85
N ARG A 48 5.32 -18.35 -8.07
CA ARG A 48 5.32 -16.93 -8.46
C ARG A 48 6.21 -16.83 -9.69
N SER A 49 5.61 -16.56 -10.84
CA SER A 49 6.36 -16.21 -12.03
C SER A 49 6.76 -14.74 -11.91
N PRO A 50 8.02 -14.39 -12.18
CA PRO A 50 8.38 -12.98 -12.29
C PRO A 50 7.60 -12.37 -13.46
N ILE A 51 6.92 -11.26 -13.20
CA ILE A 51 6.33 -10.39 -14.22
C ILE A 51 7.04 -9.04 -14.19
N ASP A 52 7.11 -8.36 -15.33
CA ASP A 52 7.65 -7.00 -15.37
C ASP A 52 6.56 -5.94 -15.08
N GLY A 53 6.97 -4.70 -14.86
CA GLY A 53 6.03 -3.63 -14.50
C GLY A 53 5.05 -3.27 -15.62
N ARG A 54 5.43 -3.45 -16.90
CA ARG A 54 4.56 -3.19 -18.04
C ARG A 54 3.55 -4.31 -18.23
N GLU A 55 3.95 -5.55 -18.00
CA GLU A 55 3.07 -6.71 -17.95
C GLU A 55 2.05 -6.55 -16.82
N ALA A 56 2.48 -6.25 -15.60
CA ALA A 56 1.59 -5.99 -14.46
C ALA A 56 0.59 -4.86 -14.74
N ALA A 57 1.06 -3.73 -15.28
CA ALA A 57 0.19 -2.60 -15.60
C ALA A 57 -0.85 -2.93 -16.69
N ARG A 58 -0.49 -3.77 -17.66
CA ARG A 58 -1.44 -4.27 -18.67
C ARG A 58 -2.49 -5.19 -18.04
N GLU A 59 -2.05 -6.16 -17.23
CA GLU A 59 -2.97 -7.08 -16.55
C GLU A 59 -3.97 -6.33 -15.65
N ILE A 60 -3.51 -5.32 -14.91
CA ILE A 60 -4.39 -4.49 -14.07
C ILE A 60 -5.37 -3.67 -14.93
N ALA A 61 -4.90 -3.09 -16.04
CA ALA A 61 -5.75 -2.28 -16.91
C ALA A 61 -6.82 -3.10 -17.66
N GLU A 62 -6.54 -4.37 -17.95
CA GLU A 62 -7.46 -5.30 -18.59
C GLU A 62 -8.41 -5.98 -17.60
N ALA A 63 -8.06 -6.00 -16.31
CA ALA A 63 -8.90 -6.56 -15.27
C ALA A 63 -10.15 -5.69 -15.02
N SER A 64 -11.26 -6.35 -14.70
CA SER A 64 -12.42 -5.66 -14.15
C SER A 64 -12.06 -5.10 -12.76
N HIS A 65 -12.33 -3.81 -12.54
CA HIS A 65 -12.34 -3.28 -11.19
C HIS A 65 -13.56 -3.76 -10.42
N GLU A 66 -13.47 -3.75 -9.09
CA GLU A 66 -14.65 -3.96 -8.27
C GLU A 66 -15.69 -2.86 -8.54
N PRO A 67 -17.00 -3.15 -8.37
CA PRO A 67 -18.04 -2.14 -8.47
C PRO A 67 -17.84 -1.03 -7.44
N ASP A 68 -18.09 0.22 -7.83
CA ASP A 68 -17.88 1.39 -6.97
C ASP A 68 -18.76 1.33 -5.70
N GLU A 69 -19.91 0.65 -5.78
CA GLU A 69 -20.84 0.40 -4.68
C GLU A 69 -20.28 -0.53 -3.59
N THR A 70 -19.22 -1.29 -3.89
CA THR A 70 -18.58 -2.20 -2.92
C THR A 70 -18.02 -1.42 -1.74
N ILE A 71 -17.36 -0.30 -2.03
CA ILE A 71 -16.86 0.66 -1.03
C ILE A 71 -17.97 1.63 -0.64
N GLY A 72 -18.76 2.06 -1.62
CA GLY A 72 -19.78 3.09 -1.47
C GLY A 72 -19.20 4.51 -1.42
N PHE A 73 -20.07 5.49 -1.25
CA PHE A 73 -19.68 6.89 -1.09
C PHE A 73 -20.37 7.50 0.13
N ASP A 74 -19.60 7.71 1.20
CA ASP A 74 -20.09 8.35 2.43
C ASP A 74 -20.22 9.88 2.21
N GLU A 75 -21.43 10.32 1.88
CA GLU A 75 -21.71 11.75 1.64
C GLU A 75 -21.50 12.63 2.87
N ILE A 76 -21.73 12.10 4.08
CA ILE A 76 -21.59 12.87 5.32
C ILE A 76 -20.11 13.15 5.55
N GLU A 77 -19.27 12.12 5.42
CA GLU A 77 -17.84 12.27 5.56
C GLU A 77 -17.23 13.12 4.45
N ALA A 78 -17.69 12.94 3.20
CA ALA A 78 -17.28 13.77 2.07
C ALA A 78 -17.60 15.26 2.30
N GLN A 79 -18.77 15.56 2.87
CA GLN A 79 -19.15 16.92 3.24
C GLN A 79 -18.21 17.51 4.29
N TRP A 80 -17.83 16.75 5.32
CA TRP A 80 -16.90 17.22 6.35
C TRP A 80 -15.50 17.50 5.81
N LEU A 81 -15.08 16.75 4.80
CA LEU A 81 -13.77 16.90 4.14
C LEU A 81 -13.80 17.88 2.98
N GLY A 82 -14.98 18.40 2.62
CA GLY A 82 -15.15 19.36 1.53
C GLY A 82 -14.90 18.77 0.14
N VAL A 83 -15.10 17.46 -0.04
CA VAL A 83 -14.94 16.74 -1.31
C VAL A 83 -16.27 16.19 -1.81
N LYS A 84 -16.33 15.83 -3.10
CA LYS A 84 -17.54 15.28 -3.75
C LYS A 84 -17.19 14.08 -4.60
N GLN A 85 -18.17 13.20 -4.78
CA GLN A 85 -18.04 12.08 -5.70
C GLN A 85 -17.78 12.61 -7.11
N THR A 86 -16.93 11.90 -7.84
CA THR A 86 -16.44 12.23 -9.19
C THR A 86 -15.59 13.50 -9.29
N GLN A 87 -15.27 14.16 -8.17
CA GLN A 87 -14.42 15.35 -8.16
C GLN A 87 -12.95 14.97 -8.34
N MET A 88 -12.18 15.82 -9.02
CA MET A 88 -10.72 15.71 -9.01
C MET A 88 -10.17 16.12 -7.64
N VAL A 89 -9.39 15.22 -7.03
CA VAL A 89 -8.81 15.39 -5.70
C VAL A 89 -7.32 15.07 -5.70
N ARG A 90 -6.63 15.54 -4.67
CA ARG A 90 -5.27 15.16 -4.29
C ARG A 90 -5.35 14.30 -3.04
N VAL A 91 -4.70 13.14 -3.05
CA VAL A 91 -4.47 12.33 -1.85
C VAL A 91 -2.98 12.28 -1.56
N ARG A 92 -2.59 12.54 -0.32
CA ARG A 92 -1.18 12.51 0.09
C ARG A 92 -0.99 11.85 1.46
N PRO A 93 0.16 11.22 1.69
CA PRO A 93 0.53 10.71 3.00
C PRO A 93 0.77 11.86 4.00
N ASP A 94 0.42 11.64 5.26
CA ASP A 94 0.56 12.60 6.35
C ASP A 94 1.91 12.52 7.08
N ASP A 95 2.77 11.55 6.73
CA ASP A 95 4.10 11.36 7.31
C ASP A 95 5.21 11.85 6.36
N SER A 96 5.49 11.10 5.30
CA SER A 96 6.60 11.27 4.36
C SER A 96 6.08 11.28 2.93
N GLY A 97 6.70 12.07 2.04
CA GLY A 97 6.24 12.17 0.64
C GLY A 97 5.07 13.15 0.40
N LYS A 98 4.82 14.07 1.35
CA LYS A 98 3.76 15.10 1.28
C LYS A 98 3.77 15.97 0.01
N GLU A 99 4.94 16.16 -0.58
CA GLU A 99 5.15 17.00 -1.77
C GLU A 99 4.74 16.30 -3.09
N TRP A 100 4.39 15.02 -3.03
CA TRP A 100 4.04 14.21 -4.21
C TRP A 100 2.63 13.63 -4.05
N PRO A 101 1.58 14.47 -4.03
CA PRO A 101 0.21 14.00 -3.95
C PRO A 101 -0.16 13.18 -5.19
N HIS A 102 -0.94 12.13 -4.98
CA HIS A 102 -1.59 11.42 -6.07
C HIS A 102 -2.84 12.19 -6.52
N LEU A 103 -2.94 12.43 -7.83
CA LEU A 103 -4.06 13.12 -8.45
C LEU A 103 -4.99 12.12 -9.13
N GLY A 104 -6.29 12.21 -8.84
CA GLY A 104 -7.28 11.33 -9.46
C GLY A 104 -8.72 11.79 -9.22
N LYS A 105 -9.65 11.16 -9.93
CA LYS A 105 -11.09 11.39 -9.74
C LYS A 105 -11.55 10.58 -8.54
N LEU A 106 -12.14 11.19 -7.52
CA LEU A 106 -12.66 10.48 -6.36
C LEU A 106 -13.91 9.67 -6.76
N ILE A 107 -13.85 8.35 -6.69
CA ILE A 107 -14.94 7.48 -7.15
C ILE A 107 -15.78 6.97 -5.99
N SER A 108 -15.11 6.49 -4.95
CA SER A 108 -15.71 5.93 -3.75
C SER A 108 -14.87 6.32 -2.53
N MET A 109 -15.53 6.43 -1.38
CA MET A 109 -14.86 6.61 -0.10
C MET A 109 -15.77 6.18 1.05
N ASN A 110 -15.15 5.67 2.10
CA ASN A 110 -15.78 5.37 3.36
C ASN A 110 -14.77 5.60 4.51
N GLN A 111 -15.11 5.08 5.70
CA GLN A 111 -14.29 5.25 6.91
C GLN A 111 -12.96 4.49 6.87
N GLU A 112 -12.75 3.59 5.91
CA GLU A 112 -11.53 2.77 5.80
C GLU A 112 -10.62 3.21 4.65
N GLU A 113 -11.17 3.66 3.53
CA GLU A 113 -10.37 4.03 2.36
C GLU A 113 -10.95 5.16 1.47
N PHE A 114 -10.05 5.75 0.67
CA PHE A 114 -10.37 6.53 -0.51
C PHE A 114 -10.02 5.72 -1.76
N CYS A 115 -10.90 5.71 -2.77
CA CYS A 115 -10.59 5.12 -4.07
C CYS A 115 -10.66 6.15 -5.18
N LEU A 116 -9.54 6.31 -5.88
CA LEU A 116 -9.35 7.26 -6.96
C LEU A 116 -9.28 6.54 -8.30
N GLU A 117 -9.97 7.07 -9.30
CA GLU A 117 -9.74 6.74 -10.71
C GLU A 117 -8.56 7.54 -11.23
N SER A 118 -7.60 6.83 -11.83
CA SER A 118 -6.41 7.43 -12.44
C SER A 118 -6.25 6.94 -13.87
N GLN A 119 -6.04 7.88 -14.79
CA GLN A 119 -5.76 7.55 -16.18
C GLN A 119 -4.26 7.35 -16.39
N GLY A 120 -3.86 6.12 -16.69
CA GLY A 120 -2.51 5.80 -17.14
C GLY A 120 -2.44 5.65 -18.67
N SER A 121 -1.23 5.43 -19.18
CA SER A 121 -0.98 5.22 -20.61
C SER A 121 -1.50 3.89 -21.14
N LEU A 122 -1.73 2.91 -20.26
CA LEU A 122 -2.22 1.58 -20.60
C LEU A 122 -3.69 1.36 -20.26
N GLY A 123 -4.34 2.29 -19.57
CA GLY A 123 -5.74 2.17 -19.19
C GLY A 123 -6.09 2.97 -17.94
N THR A 124 -7.21 2.60 -17.34
CA THR A 124 -7.74 3.24 -16.13
C THR A 124 -7.45 2.37 -14.92
N PHE A 125 -7.02 3.00 -13.84
CA PHE A 125 -6.62 2.33 -12.61
C PHE A 125 -7.48 2.80 -11.44
N ARG A 126 -7.86 1.87 -10.56
CA ARG A 126 -8.38 2.17 -9.23
C ARG A 126 -7.21 2.19 -8.25
N VAL A 127 -7.03 3.32 -7.57
CA VAL A 127 -5.94 3.51 -6.61
C VAL A 127 -6.56 3.72 -5.23
N HIS A 128 -6.29 2.76 -4.34
CA HIS A 128 -6.86 2.71 -3.00
C HIS A 128 -5.87 3.28 -2.00
N PHE A 129 -6.35 4.17 -1.14
CA PHE A 129 -5.59 4.77 -0.05
C PHE A 129 -6.29 4.50 1.26
N PRO A 130 -5.60 3.95 2.27
CA PRO A 130 -6.20 3.85 3.60
C PRO A 130 -6.48 5.24 4.15
N ARG A 131 -7.54 5.37 4.94
CA ARG A 131 -7.92 6.63 5.61
C ARG A 131 -6.87 7.10 6.62
N ILE A 132 -6.26 6.15 7.33
CA ILE A 132 -5.26 6.46 8.35
C ILE A 132 -3.93 6.75 7.67
N GLY A 133 -3.37 7.93 7.96
CA GLY A 133 -2.08 8.36 7.43
C GLY A 133 -2.15 8.97 6.04
N PHE A 134 -3.35 9.19 5.49
CA PHE A 134 -3.54 9.92 4.24
C PHE A 134 -4.63 10.98 4.38
N SER A 135 -4.37 12.15 3.81
CA SER A 135 -5.33 13.23 3.69
C SER A 135 -5.79 13.41 2.24
N VAL A 136 -7.04 13.81 2.08
CA VAL A 136 -7.64 14.18 0.80
C VAL A 136 -7.96 15.67 0.79
N GLU A 137 -7.69 16.33 -0.34
CA GLU A 137 -8.07 17.72 -0.59
C GLU A 137 -8.53 17.89 -2.05
N THR A 138 -9.29 18.93 -2.31
CA THR A 138 -9.69 19.28 -3.69
C THR A 138 -8.45 19.67 -4.51
N ALA A 139 -8.34 19.14 -5.73
CA ALA A 139 -7.23 19.48 -6.64
C ALA A 139 -7.29 20.92 -7.17
#